data_AF-A0A258E280-F1
#
_entry.id   AF-A0A258E280-F1
#
_cell.length_a   1.000
_cell.length_b   1.000
_cell.length_c   1.000
_cell.angle_alpha   90.00
_cell.angle_beta   90.00
_cell.angle_gamma   90.00
#
_symmetry.space_group_name_H-M   'P 1'
#
loop_
_entity.id
_entity.type
_entity.pdbx_description
1 polymer ?
#
loop_
_entity_poly.entity_id
_entity_poly.type
_entity_poly.pdbx_seq_one_letter_code
_entity_poly.pdbx_strand_id
1 'polypeptide(L)'
;MCLSGRLRMSQDDLQRLKSDASGNTGLSEALAEAVPGFASPKDAVEFLAARGFEISSEELADAAIADSAAAEAGEDEGGYGVLLQFIRDR
;
A
#
# COMPACT_ATOMS: atom_id res chain seq x y z
N MET A 1 30.86 2.89 9.32
CA MET A 1 29.94 2.62 10.45
C MET A 1 28.59 2.26 9.86
N CYS A 2 28.23 0.98 9.84
CA CYS A 2 26.87 0.54 9.51
C CYS A 2 26.13 0.36 10.83
N LEU A 3 25.65 1.47 11.41
CA LEU A 3 24.85 1.43 12.63
C LEU A 3 23.42 1.87 12.32
N SER A 4 22.51 0.93 12.54
CA SER A 4 21.15 1.14 13.06
C SER A 4 20.19 1.97 12.21
N GLY A 5 19.45 1.30 11.31
CA GLY A 5 18.24 1.83 10.68
C GLY A 5 17.06 0.85 10.69
N ARG A 6 16.97 -0.06 11.68
CA ARG A 6 16.06 -1.22 11.64
C ARG A 6 14.68 -1.01 12.27
N LEU A 7 14.07 0.18 12.32
CA LEU A 7 12.73 0.30 12.95
C LEU A 7 11.83 1.48 12.55
N ARG A 8 12.05 2.09 11.40
CA ARG A 8 10.99 2.84 10.71
C ARG A 8 11.03 2.46 9.24
N MET A 9 9.93 1.94 8.71
CA MET A 9 9.73 1.93 7.27
C MET A 9 9.90 3.36 6.77
N SER A 10 10.80 3.55 5.80
CA SER A 10 10.94 4.83 5.13
C SER A 10 9.83 4.93 4.09
N GLN A 11 9.37 6.15 3.86
CA GLN A 11 8.51 6.53 2.74
C GLN A 11 8.92 5.87 1.40
N ASP A 12 10.19 5.48 1.23
CA ASP A 12 10.71 4.64 0.16
C ASP A 12 9.96 3.33 -0.11
N ASP A 13 9.56 2.56 0.91
CA ASP A 13 8.83 1.29 0.71
C ASP A 13 7.40 1.55 0.23
N LEU A 14 6.76 2.61 0.73
CA LEU A 14 5.47 3.10 0.23
C LEU A 14 5.58 3.62 -1.21
N GLN A 15 6.66 4.33 -1.55
CA GLN A 15 6.90 4.79 -2.91
C GLN A 15 7.20 3.63 -3.86
N ARG A 16 7.95 2.61 -3.41
CA ARG A 16 8.16 1.38 -4.19
C ARG A 16 6.86 0.63 -4.38
N LEU A 17 6.04 0.52 -3.34
CA LEU A 17 4.72 -0.08 -3.41
C LEU A 17 3.83 0.68 -4.40
N LYS A 18 3.74 2.02 -4.27
CA LYS A 18 2.98 2.87 -5.19
C LYS A 18 3.48 2.74 -6.62
N SER A 19 4.79 2.73 -6.84
CA SER A 19 5.38 2.60 -8.18
C SER A 19 5.13 1.23 -8.80
N ASP A 20 5.23 0.15 -8.01
CA ASP A 20 4.95 -1.22 -8.48
C ASP A 20 3.45 -1.39 -8.76
N ALA A 21 2.60 -0.97 -7.84
CA ALA A 21 1.15 -1.08 -7.98
C ALA A 21 0.52 -0.06 -8.96
N SER A 22 1.17 1.07 -9.26
CA SER A 22 0.74 2.03 -10.29
C SER A 22 1.28 1.65 -11.67
N GLY A 23 2.44 0.99 -11.74
CA GLY A 23 3.14 0.64 -12.99
C GLY A 23 2.50 -0.47 -13.83
N ASN A 24 1.25 -0.85 -13.57
CA ASN A 24 0.56 -1.96 -14.24
C ASN A 24 1.40 -3.26 -14.19
N THR A 25 2.02 -3.51 -13.03
CA THR A 25 2.73 -4.76 -12.77
C THR A 25 1.74 -5.81 -12.25
N GLY A 26 2.14 -7.09 -12.25
CA GLY A 26 1.33 -8.18 -11.68
C GLY A 26 0.97 -7.99 -10.20
N LEU A 27 1.61 -7.05 -9.49
CA LEU A 27 1.24 -6.67 -8.13
C LEU A 27 -0.04 -5.82 -8.11
N SER A 28 -0.23 -4.95 -9.11
CA SER A 28 -1.43 -4.12 -9.28
C SER A 28 -2.68 -4.96 -9.52
N GLU A 29 -2.62 -5.88 -10.51
CA GLU A 29 -3.71 -6.81 -10.80
C GLU A 29 -4.00 -7.72 -9.61
N ALA A 30 -2.97 -8.27 -8.98
CA ALA A 30 -3.16 -9.14 -7.82
C ALA A 30 -3.71 -8.39 -6.60
N LEU A 31 -3.34 -7.12 -6.40
CA LEU A 31 -3.97 -6.27 -5.38
C LEU A 31 -5.44 -6.04 -5.70
N ALA A 32 -5.77 -5.66 -6.94
CA ALA A 32 -7.15 -5.43 -7.35
C ALA A 32 -8.03 -6.68 -7.22
N GLU A 33 -7.48 -7.88 -7.47
CA GLU A 33 -8.17 -9.15 -7.29
C GLU A 33 -8.28 -9.57 -5.80
N ALA A 34 -7.25 -9.30 -4.99
CA ALA A 34 -7.21 -9.70 -3.59
C ALA A 34 -7.97 -8.76 -2.64
N VAL A 35 -7.98 -7.45 -2.92
CA VAL A 35 -8.67 -6.43 -2.11
C VAL A 35 -10.15 -6.74 -1.82
N PRO A 36 -11.00 -7.14 -2.79
CA PRO A 36 -12.39 -7.51 -2.48
C PRO A 36 -12.51 -8.72 -1.55
N GLY A 37 -11.45 -9.53 -1.40
CA GLY A 37 -11.37 -10.65 -0.47
C GLY A 37 -10.82 -10.27 0.92
N PHE A 38 -10.29 -9.06 1.12
CA PHE A 38 -9.76 -8.64 2.40
C PHE A 38 -10.88 -8.38 3.41
N ALA A 39 -10.79 -9.02 4.56
CA ALA A 39 -11.73 -8.82 5.66
C ALA A 39 -11.30 -7.67 6.57
N SER A 40 -10.01 -7.33 6.59
CA SER A 40 -9.43 -6.26 7.41
C SER A 40 -8.15 -5.67 6.79
N PRO A 41 -7.71 -4.47 7.20
CA PRO A 41 -6.42 -3.89 6.78
C PRO A 41 -5.21 -4.79 7.05
N LYS A 42 -5.32 -5.69 8.02
CA LYS A 42 -4.30 -6.70 8.31
C LYS A 42 -4.10 -7.69 7.16
N ASP A 43 -5.16 -8.09 6.45
CA ASP A 43 -5.04 -9.01 5.30
C ASP A 43 -4.21 -8.36 4.18
N ALA A 44 -4.41 -7.06 3.96
CA ALA A 44 -3.59 -6.31 3.02
C ALA A 44 -2.12 -6.26 3.43
N VAL A 45 -1.85 -6.03 4.71
CA VAL A 45 -0.49 -6.07 5.26
C VAL A 45 0.16 -7.45 5.06
N GLU A 46 -0.56 -8.53 5.34
CA GLU A 46 -0.05 -9.90 5.15
C GLU A 46 0.21 -10.21 3.67
N PHE A 47 -0.65 -9.73 2.77
CA PHE A 47 -0.49 -9.88 1.32
C PHE A 47 0.73 -9.13 0.77
N LEU A 48 0.99 -7.94 1.31
CA LEU A 48 2.17 -7.12 0.98
C LEU A 48 3.44 -7.72 1.58
N ALA A 49 3.37 -8.20 2.81
CA ALA A 49 4.48 -8.88 3.49
C ALA A 49 4.90 -10.15 2.72
N ALA A 50 3.95 -10.92 2.19
CA ALA A 50 4.23 -12.08 1.34
C ALA A 50 5.00 -11.73 0.06
N ARG A 51 4.95 -10.47 -0.39
CA ARG A 51 5.70 -9.95 -1.54
C ARG A 51 6.99 -9.24 -1.16
N GLY A 52 7.34 -9.22 0.13
CA GLY A 52 8.54 -8.58 0.65
C GLY A 52 8.35 -7.11 1.04
N PHE A 53 7.11 -6.62 1.14
CA PHE A 53 6.81 -5.30 1.67
C PHE A 53 6.42 -5.41 3.16
N GLU A 54 7.34 -5.07 4.06
CA GLU A 54 7.09 -5.11 5.51
C GLU A 54 6.37 -3.84 6.01
N ILE A 55 5.18 -3.55 5.47
CA ILE A 55 4.34 -2.41 5.87
C ILE A 55 3.42 -2.77 7.04
N SER A 56 3.20 -1.84 7.97
CA SER A 56 2.22 -2.00 9.05
C SER A 56 0.86 -1.42 8.67
N SER A 57 -0.22 -1.89 9.31
CA SER A 57 -1.57 -1.39 9.04
C SER A 57 -1.73 0.09 9.37
N GLU A 58 -1.00 0.59 10.38
CA GLU A 58 -0.96 2.00 10.75
C GLU A 58 -0.33 2.87 9.66
N GLU A 59 0.77 2.40 9.05
CA GLU A 59 1.45 3.11 7.95
C GLU A 59 0.60 3.10 6.68
N LEU A 60 -0.12 2.00 6.42
CA LEU A 60 -1.05 1.89 5.30
C LEU A 60 -2.26 2.82 5.49
N ALA A 61 -2.75 2.96 6.72
CA ALA A 61 -3.80 3.91 7.05
C ALA A 61 -3.31 5.37 6.94
N ASP A 62 -2.10 5.67 7.42
CA ASP A 62 -1.48 7.00 7.27
C ASP A 62 -1.29 7.34 5.79
N ALA A 63 -0.83 6.39 4.97
CA ALA A 63 -0.74 6.52 3.53
C ALA A 63 -2.12 6.74 2.88
N ALA A 64 -3.16 6.03 3.31
CA ALA A 64 -4.53 6.23 2.80
C ALA A 64 -5.07 7.63 3.14
N ILE A 65 -4.74 8.17 4.32
CA ILE A 65 -5.10 9.52 4.74
C ILE A 65 -4.30 10.57 3.95
N ALA A 66 -2.99 10.40 3.82
CA ALA A 66 -2.10 11.29 3.09
C ALA A 66 -2.44 11.33 1.59
N ASP A 67 -2.75 10.18 1.01
CA ASP A 67 -3.15 10.07 -0.39
C ASP A 67 -4.57 10.60 -0.61
N SER A 68 -5.50 10.45 0.35
CA SER A 68 -6.81 11.13 0.27
C SER A 68 -6.72 12.65 0.19
N ALA A 69 -5.65 13.26 0.73
CA ALA A 69 -5.37 14.68 0.56
C ALA A 69 -4.79 15.02 -0.82
N ALA A 70 -4.23 14.03 -1.53
CA ALA A 70 -3.66 14.15 -2.87
C ALA A 70 -4.61 13.68 -3.99
N ALA A 71 -5.55 12.78 -3.71
CA ALA A 71 -6.49 12.14 -4.65
C ALA A 71 -7.53 13.09 -5.27
N GLU A 72 -7.55 14.37 -4.86
CA GLU A 72 -8.19 15.45 -5.64
C GLU A 72 -7.48 15.68 -7.01
N ALA A 73 -6.37 14.97 -7.28
CA ALA A 73 -5.59 15.08 -8.50
C ALA A 73 -5.20 13.71 -9.10
N GLY A 74 -6.13 13.05 -9.80
CA GLY A 74 -5.75 12.11 -10.87
C GLY A 74 -6.30 10.70 -10.70
N GLU A 75 -7.15 10.35 -11.66
CA GLU A 75 -7.69 9.03 -11.95
C GLU A 75 -6.53 8.07 -12.33
N ASP A 76 -6.69 6.77 -12.01
CA ASP A 76 -5.78 5.63 -12.30
C ASP A 76 -4.66 5.28 -11.29
N GLU A 77 -4.98 5.13 -10.00
CA GLU A 77 -4.03 4.54 -9.02
C GLU A 77 -3.93 3.01 -9.01
N GLY A 78 -4.52 2.32 -9.99
CA GLY A 78 -4.41 0.86 -10.12
C GLY A 78 -4.76 0.10 -8.83
N GLY A 79 -4.11 -1.04 -8.60
CA GLY A 79 -4.28 -1.83 -7.38
C GLY A 79 -3.88 -1.12 -6.08
N TYR A 80 -3.05 -0.06 -6.16
CA TYR A 80 -2.69 0.74 -4.98
C TYR A 80 -3.88 1.59 -4.52
N GLY A 81 -4.52 2.29 -5.45
CA GLY A 81 -5.68 3.13 -5.13
C GLY A 81 -6.85 2.29 -4.60
N VAL A 82 -7.06 1.09 -5.17
CA VAL A 82 -8.08 0.13 -4.69
C VAL A 82 -7.79 -0.30 -3.24
N LEU A 83 -6.53 -0.54 -2.91
CA LEU A 83 -6.11 -0.86 -1.54
C LEU A 83 -6.35 0.32 -0.58
N LEU A 84 -5.94 1.53 -0.95
CA LEU A 84 -6.13 2.71 -0.10
C LEU A 84 -7.62 3.03 0.11
N GLN A 85 -8.43 2.87 -0.93
CA GLN A 85 -9.88 3.02 -0.85
C GLN A 85 -10.49 1.99 0.11
N PHE A 86 -10.06 0.73 0.05
CA PHE A 86 -10.49 -0.29 0.99
C PHE A 86 -10.15 0.05 2.45
N ILE A 87 -8.94 0.55 2.71
CA ILE A 87 -8.53 0.95 4.06
C ILE A 87 -9.32 2.16 4.54
N ARG A 88 -9.67 3.10 3.64
CA ARG A 88 -10.48 4.27 3.98
C ARG A 88 -11.94 3.92 4.30
N ASP A 89 -12.49 2.88 3.69
CA ASP A 89 -13.89 2.46 3.91
C ASP A 89 -14.08 1.68 5.23
N ARG A 90 -13.00 1.37 5.97
CA ARG A 90 -13.01 0.56 7.20
C ARG A 90 -12.62 1.36 8.44
#